data_AF-X1LK99-F1
#
_entry.id   AF-X1LK99-F1
#
_cell.length_a   1.000
_cell.length_b   1.000
_cell.length_c   1.000
_cell.angle_alpha   90.00
_cell.angle_beta   90.00
_cell.angle_gamma   90.00
#
_symmetry.space_group_name_H-M   'P 1'
#
loop_
_entity.id
_entity.type
_entity.pdbx_description
1 polymer ?
#
loop_
_entity_poly.entity_id
_entity_poly.type
_entity_poly.pdbx_seq_one_letter_code
_entity_poly.pdbx_strand_id
1 'polypeptide(L)'
;VEGIDAAYKLAILASLAFQSQVQPEDIYCEGISRLSSRDFRYARELGFAIKLLAIAKRSNHSIEVRVHPVFIPEDSLLAKVDGVYNAILVEGDLVGQVLFYGQGAGPLPTSSAVISDIVSEARDIVLNAGNRFQVKLDSGALIKPMSEIETRYYLRLSVADRPGVLARITKVLGDHRISIASVIQKEADSAAQTAEAVIMTHPAQEKAMQQALDELAHLAVVKEIGNFVRVEA
;
A
#
# COMPACT_ATOMS: atom_id res chain seq x y z
N VAL A 1 -12.83 4.99 -4.31
CA VAL A 1 -12.59 3.54 -4.59
C VAL A 1 -11.25 3.35 -5.27
N GLU A 2 -10.96 4.11 -6.33
CA GLU A 2 -9.70 4.02 -7.12
C GLU A 2 -8.45 4.67 -6.49
N GLY A 3 -8.49 5.07 -5.22
CA GLY A 3 -7.33 5.64 -4.52
C GLY A 3 -6.96 7.11 -4.86
N ILE A 4 -7.62 7.72 -5.85
CA ILE A 4 -7.28 9.08 -6.35
C ILE A 4 -7.24 10.16 -5.26
N ASP A 5 -8.23 10.21 -4.35
CA ASP A 5 -8.25 11.16 -3.23
C ASP A 5 -7.05 10.97 -2.28
N ALA A 6 -6.67 9.71 -2.03
CA ALA A 6 -5.52 9.39 -1.21
C ALA A 6 -4.20 9.78 -1.93
N ALA A 7 -4.14 9.66 -3.26
CA ALA A 7 -2.98 10.09 -4.04
C ALA A 7 -2.77 11.60 -3.97
N TYR A 8 -3.82 12.41 -4.15
CA TYR A 8 -3.70 13.87 -3.99
C TYR A 8 -3.24 14.28 -2.59
N LYS A 9 -3.80 13.65 -1.56
CA LYS A 9 -3.37 13.87 -0.17
C LYS A 9 -1.91 13.48 0.04
N LEU A 10 -1.48 12.35 -0.55
CA LEU A 10 -0.11 11.87 -0.45
C LEU A 10 0.89 12.80 -1.15
N ALA A 11 0.56 13.37 -2.30
CA ALA A 11 1.42 14.33 -3.00
C ALA A 11 1.77 15.52 -2.09
N ILE A 12 0.76 16.07 -1.41
CA ILE A 12 0.94 17.17 -0.45
C ILE A 12 1.79 16.71 0.74
N LEU A 13 1.42 15.60 1.38
CA LEU A 13 2.10 15.10 2.56
C LEU A 13 3.57 14.76 2.28
N ALA A 14 3.86 14.06 1.18
CA ALA A 14 5.22 13.71 0.78
C ALA A 14 6.04 14.96 0.45
N SER A 15 5.43 15.94 -0.22
CA SER A 15 6.11 17.20 -0.54
C SER A 15 6.52 17.98 0.71
N LEU A 16 5.63 18.04 1.70
CA LEU A 16 5.90 18.69 2.98
C LEU A 16 6.91 17.91 3.81
N ALA A 17 6.76 16.59 3.92
CA ALA A 17 7.60 15.73 4.75
C ALA A 17 9.05 15.65 4.24
N PHE A 18 9.25 15.60 2.93
CA PHE A 18 10.57 15.43 2.33
C PHE A 18 11.13 16.70 1.69
N GLN A 19 10.40 17.82 1.77
CA GLN A 19 10.76 19.12 1.16
C GLN A 19 11.13 18.97 -0.32
N SER A 20 10.43 18.09 -1.03
CA SER A 20 10.70 17.73 -2.41
C SER A 20 9.41 17.82 -3.23
N GLN A 21 9.44 18.32 -4.45
CA GLN A 21 8.21 18.40 -5.25
C GLN A 21 7.73 17.00 -5.67
N VAL A 22 6.60 16.56 -5.12
CA VAL A 22 5.90 15.32 -5.51
C VAL A 22 4.57 15.71 -6.14
N GLN A 23 4.34 15.27 -7.38
CA GLN A 23 3.10 15.52 -8.11
C GLN A 23 2.20 14.28 -8.05
N PRO A 24 0.87 14.43 -8.19
CA PRO A 24 -0.06 13.30 -8.21
C PRO A 24 0.28 12.25 -9.29
N GLU A 25 0.85 12.68 -10.42
CA GLU A 25 1.26 11.83 -11.54
C GLU A 25 2.46 10.94 -11.22
N ASP A 26 3.26 11.33 -10.22
CA ASP A 26 4.41 10.55 -9.73
C ASP A 26 3.98 9.35 -8.88
N ILE A 27 2.72 9.33 -8.43
CA ILE A 27 2.22 8.38 -7.44
C ILE A 27 1.61 7.17 -8.13
N TYR A 28 2.18 5.99 -7.87
CA TYR A 28 1.52 4.74 -8.24
C TYR A 28 0.19 4.62 -7.50
N CYS A 29 -0.92 4.41 -8.21
CA CYS A 29 -2.26 4.36 -7.61
C CYS A 29 -3.03 3.11 -8.03
N GLU A 30 -3.47 2.34 -7.05
CA GLU A 30 -4.31 1.16 -7.21
C GLU A 30 -5.49 1.23 -6.21
N GLY A 31 -6.70 0.98 -6.71
CA GLY A 31 -7.92 0.98 -5.91
C GLY A 31 -8.18 -0.32 -5.15
N ILE A 32 -9.33 -0.37 -4.47
CA ILE A 32 -9.79 -1.57 -3.73
C ILE A 32 -10.78 -2.44 -4.52
N SER A 33 -11.06 -2.10 -5.79
CA SER A 33 -12.13 -2.70 -6.59
C SER A 33 -11.94 -4.20 -6.89
N ARG A 34 -10.71 -4.70 -6.85
CA ARG A 34 -10.36 -6.12 -7.05
C ARG A 34 -10.41 -6.98 -5.79
N LEU A 35 -10.53 -6.37 -4.61
CA LEU A 35 -10.61 -7.11 -3.35
C LEU A 35 -11.93 -7.88 -3.27
N SER A 36 -11.86 -9.16 -2.88
CA SER A 36 -13.05 -9.96 -2.60
C SER A 36 -13.15 -10.34 -1.12
N SER A 37 -14.32 -10.81 -0.69
CA SER A 37 -14.56 -11.26 0.69
C SER A 37 -13.62 -12.40 1.12
N ARG A 38 -13.11 -13.20 0.18
CA ARG A 38 -12.10 -14.22 0.45
C ARG A 38 -10.77 -13.62 0.89
N ASP A 39 -10.35 -12.50 0.30
CA ASP A 39 -9.10 -11.84 0.67
C ASP A 39 -9.13 -11.37 2.13
N PHE A 40 -10.24 -10.78 2.57
CA PHE A 40 -10.42 -10.37 3.96
C PHE A 40 -10.45 -11.56 4.94
N ARG A 41 -11.00 -12.70 4.52
CA ARG A 41 -11.01 -13.92 5.33
C ARG A 41 -9.60 -14.45 5.51
N TYR A 42 -8.84 -14.59 4.42
CA TYR A 42 -7.48 -15.10 4.47
C TYR A 42 -6.50 -14.15 5.12
N ALA A 43 -6.67 -12.84 4.95
CA ALA A 43 -5.90 -11.85 5.69
C ALA A 43 -6.03 -12.09 7.19
N ARG A 44 -7.25 -12.22 7.73
CA ARG A 44 -7.50 -12.47 9.15
C ARG A 44 -6.88 -13.79 9.62
N GLU A 45 -7.05 -14.87 8.85
CA GLU A 45 -6.46 -16.17 9.18
C GLU A 45 -4.93 -16.15 9.18
N LEU A 46 -4.31 -15.25 8.41
CA LEU A 46 -2.87 -15.03 8.35
C LEU A 46 -2.37 -13.98 9.36
N GLY A 47 -3.26 -13.36 10.15
CA GLY A 47 -2.90 -12.32 11.13
C GLY A 47 -2.74 -10.92 10.53
N PHE A 48 -3.41 -10.63 9.41
CA PHE A 48 -3.38 -9.33 8.73
C PHE A 48 -4.77 -8.71 8.57
N ALA A 49 -4.82 -7.38 8.57
CA ALA A 49 -5.94 -6.60 8.06
C ALA A 49 -5.62 -6.09 6.65
N ILE A 50 -6.65 -5.81 5.86
CA ILE A 50 -6.47 -5.12 4.56
C ILE A 50 -6.87 -3.66 4.71
N LYS A 51 -5.96 -2.74 4.37
CA LYS A 51 -6.21 -1.30 4.36
C LYS A 51 -5.73 -0.69 3.04
N LEU A 52 -6.41 0.35 2.57
CA LEU A 52 -5.91 1.19 1.47
C LEU A 52 -4.94 2.20 2.09
N LEU A 53 -3.64 2.04 1.82
CA LEU A 53 -2.62 2.92 2.39
C LEU A 53 -2.06 3.86 1.34
N ALA A 54 -1.77 5.09 1.77
CA ALA A 54 -0.97 6.06 1.06
C ALA A 54 0.40 6.11 1.73
N ILE A 55 1.44 5.67 1.03
CA ILE A 55 2.78 5.42 1.59
C ILE A 55 3.76 6.33 0.90
N ALA A 56 4.49 7.11 1.71
CA ALA A 56 5.65 7.88 1.28
C ALA A 56 6.85 7.46 2.11
N LYS A 57 7.92 6.97 1.47
CA LYS A 57 9.17 6.56 2.14
C LYS A 57 10.35 7.24 1.46
N ARG A 58 11.30 7.77 2.23
CA ARG A 58 12.55 8.33 1.72
C ARG A 58 13.69 7.38 2.00
N SER A 59 14.46 7.04 0.97
CA SER A 59 15.72 6.30 1.09
C SER A 59 16.80 7.01 0.27
N ASN A 60 17.84 7.48 0.96
CA ASN A 60 18.90 8.30 0.36
C ASN A 60 18.33 9.52 -0.41
N HIS A 61 18.56 9.56 -1.72
CA HIS A 61 18.08 10.59 -2.65
C HIS A 61 16.81 10.18 -3.41
N SER A 62 16.16 9.07 -3.02
CA SER A 62 14.96 8.56 -3.66
C SER A 62 13.74 8.61 -2.74
N ILE A 63 12.58 8.84 -3.33
CA ILE A 63 11.28 8.88 -2.66
C ILE A 63 10.37 7.83 -3.31
N GLU A 64 9.85 6.92 -2.51
CA GLU A 64 8.78 6.01 -2.88
C GLU A 64 7.44 6.66 -2.55
N VAL A 65 6.55 6.80 -3.53
CA VAL A 65 5.18 7.32 -3.32
C VAL A 65 4.16 6.43 -4.01
N ARG A 66 3.26 5.83 -3.22
CA ARG A 66 2.30 4.85 -3.71
C ARG A 66 1.04 4.79 -2.87
N VAL A 67 -0.07 4.50 -3.54
CA VAL A 67 -1.39 4.26 -2.96
C VAL A 67 -1.88 2.91 -3.48
N HIS A 68 -2.13 1.95 -2.60
CA HIS A 68 -2.68 0.65 -2.97
C HIS A 68 -3.24 -0.09 -1.76
N PRO A 69 -4.05 -1.15 -1.97
CA PRO A 69 -4.41 -2.07 -0.89
C PRO A 69 -3.16 -2.75 -0.32
N VAL A 70 -3.15 -2.92 1.00
CA VAL A 70 -2.04 -3.50 1.75
C VAL A 70 -2.55 -4.45 2.80
N PHE A 71 -1.92 -5.61 2.90
CA PHE A 71 -1.98 -6.47 4.07
C PHE A 71 -1.05 -5.88 5.13
N ILE A 72 -1.61 -5.47 6.26
CA ILE A 72 -0.89 -4.90 7.39
C ILE A 72 -1.14 -5.78 8.63
N PRO A 73 -0.12 -6.07 9.46
CA PRO A 73 -0.29 -6.86 10.66
C PRO A 73 -1.47 -6.35 11.50
N GLU A 74 -2.31 -7.25 12.00
CA GLU A 74 -3.51 -6.87 12.76
C GLU A 74 -3.18 -6.08 14.03
N ASP A 75 -1.99 -6.24 14.59
CA ASP A 75 -1.49 -5.53 15.77
C ASP A 75 -0.97 -4.11 15.46
N SER A 76 -0.80 -3.74 14.18
CA SER A 76 -0.42 -2.39 13.79
C SER A 76 -1.47 -1.35 14.17
N LEU A 77 -1.02 -0.16 14.58
CA LEU A 77 -1.91 0.97 14.91
C LEU A 77 -2.81 1.34 13.73
N LEU A 78 -2.29 1.30 12.50
CA LEU A 78 -3.07 1.61 11.30
C LEU A 78 -4.12 0.54 10.98
N ALA A 79 -3.88 -0.72 11.40
CA ALA A 79 -4.86 -1.79 11.23
C ALA A 79 -6.14 -1.55 12.05
N LYS A 80 -6.02 -0.85 13.19
CA LYS A 80 -7.13 -0.55 14.12
C LYS A 80 -7.99 0.66 13.71
N VAL A 81 -7.65 1.33 12.62
CA VAL A 81 -8.37 2.53 12.15
C VAL A 81 -9.56 2.10 11.30
N ASP A 82 -10.76 2.19 11.85
CA ASP A 82 -11.99 1.72 11.22
C ASP A 82 -13.01 2.84 10.94
N GLY A 83 -13.97 2.55 10.08
CA GLY A 83 -15.06 3.47 9.74
C GLY A 83 -14.57 4.67 8.91
N VAL A 84 -15.04 5.87 9.28
CA VAL A 84 -14.76 7.13 8.56
C VAL A 84 -13.55 7.88 9.11
N TYR A 85 -12.79 7.25 10.01
CA TYR A 85 -11.60 7.85 10.60
C TYR A 85 -10.41 7.69 9.67
N ASN A 86 -9.54 8.70 9.69
CA ASN A 86 -8.25 8.66 9.02
C ASN A 86 -7.15 8.61 10.07
N ALA A 87 -6.01 8.04 9.69
CA ALA A 87 -4.80 8.14 10.47
C ALA A 87 -3.58 8.41 9.59
N ILE A 88 -2.63 9.15 10.11
CA ILE A 88 -1.33 9.43 9.48
C ILE A 88 -0.27 9.01 10.48
N LEU A 89 0.52 8.00 10.11
CA LEU A 89 1.71 7.58 10.85
C LEU A 89 2.93 8.26 10.22
N VAL A 90 3.64 9.05 11.01
CA VAL A 90 4.89 9.72 10.60
C VAL A 90 6.03 9.10 11.38
N GLU A 91 7.10 8.74 10.69
CA GLU A 91 8.33 8.24 11.30
C GLU A 91 9.46 9.24 11.08
N GLY A 92 10.05 9.71 12.19
CA GLY A 92 11.22 10.58 12.18
C GLY A 92 12.40 9.94 12.92
N ASP A 93 13.61 10.39 12.58
CA ASP A 93 14.88 9.88 13.12
C ASP A 93 14.99 10.03 14.65
N LEU A 94 14.55 11.15 15.20
CA LEU A 94 14.63 11.45 16.64
C LEU A 94 13.32 11.20 17.38
N VAL A 95 12.18 11.49 16.75
CA VAL A 95 10.85 11.39 17.39
C VAL A 95 10.29 9.97 17.33
N GLY A 96 10.84 9.12 16.46
CA GLY A 96 10.29 7.80 16.18
C GLY A 96 8.93 7.89 15.50
N GLN A 97 8.02 6.99 15.88
CA GLN A 97 6.68 6.91 15.28
C GLN A 97 5.67 7.80 16.00
N VAL A 98 4.99 8.66 15.24
CA VAL A 98 3.92 9.54 15.71
C VAL A 98 2.66 9.27 14.89
N LEU A 99 1.55 8.98 15.57
CA LEU A 99 0.26 8.73 14.95
C LEU A 99 -0.68 9.92 15.17
N PHE A 100 -1.19 10.48 14.08
CA PHE A 100 -2.30 11.43 14.09
C PHE A 100 -3.58 10.68 13.71
N TYR A 101 -4.61 10.73 14.54
CA TYR A 101 -5.86 10.01 14.33
C TYR A 101 -7.05 10.96 14.52
N GLY A 102 -8.03 10.89 13.60
CA GLY A 102 -9.22 11.73 13.68
C GLY A 102 -10.15 11.58 12.48
N GLN A 103 -11.23 12.36 12.47
CA GLN A 103 -12.14 12.42 11.32
C GLN A 103 -11.47 13.21 10.20
N GLY A 104 -11.24 12.56 9.06
CA GLY A 104 -10.60 13.19 7.90
C GLY A 104 -11.57 13.77 6.86
N ALA A 105 -12.87 13.73 7.15
CA ALA A 105 -13.92 14.30 6.32
C ALA A 105 -15.11 14.73 7.19
N GLY A 106 -15.91 15.67 6.67
CA GLY A 106 -17.12 16.17 7.31
C GLY A 106 -17.10 17.70 7.48
N PRO A 107 -18.27 18.35 7.51
CA PRO A 107 -18.35 19.81 7.48
C PRO A 107 -17.68 20.47 8.70
N LEU A 108 -17.84 19.90 9.90
CA LEU A 108 -17.29 20.46 11.13
C LEU A 108 -15.76 20.28 11.23
N PRO A 109 -15.18 19.07 11.04
CA PRO A 109 -13.72 18.91 11.02
C PRO A 109 -13.03 19.78 9.97
N THR A 110 -13.58 19.85 8.74
CA THR A 110 -13.02 20.69 7.68
C THR A 110 -13.11 22.18 8.04
N SER A 111 -14.24 22.65 8.60
CA SER A 111 -14.39 24.04 9.04
C SER A 111 -13.37 24.39 10.13
N SER A 112 -13.10 23.46 11.05
CA SER A 112 -12.10 23.68 12.11
C SER A 112 -10.70 23.95 11.55
N ALA A 113 -10.28 23.22 10.51
CA ALA A 113 -8.99 23.45 9.86
C ALA A 113 -8.94 24.83 9.17
N VAL A 114 -9.98 25.18 8.41
CA VAL A 114 -10.07 26.48 7.72
C VAL A 114 -10.02 27.65 8.72
N ILE A 115 -10.77 27.57 9.82
CA ILE A 115 -10.77 28.62 10.85
C ILE A 115 -9.39 28.75 11.53
N SER A 116 -8.71 27.62 11.79
CA SER A 116 -7.35 27.64 12.34
C SER A 116 -6.39 28.44 11.45
N ASP A 117 -6.41 28.20 10.14
CA ASP A 117 -5.56 28.90 9.19
C ASP A 117 -5.91 30.39 9.13
N ILE A 118 -7.20 30.75 9.08
CA ILE A 118 -7.66 32.15 9.11
C ILE A 118 -7.14 32.87 10.36
N VAL A 119 -7.23 32.25 11.53
CA VAL A 119 -6.76 32.85 12.79
C VAL A 119 -5.23 32.98 12.81
N SER A 120 -4.51 32.00 12.24
CA SER A 120 -3.05 32.07 12.11
C SER A 120 -2.62 33.24 11.21
N GLU A 121 -3.24 33.38 10.05
CA GLU A 121 -2.98 34.46 9.10
C GLU A 121 -3.36 35.84 9.68
N ALA A 122 -4.51 35.94 10.36
CA ALA A 122 -4.92 37.18 11.02
C ALA A 122 -3.89 37.61 12.09
N ARG A 123 -3.34 36.66 12.84
CA ARG A 123 -2.27 36.92 13.81
C ARG A 123 -1.01 37.43 13.13
N ASP A 124 -0.64 36.87 11.98
CA ASP A 124 0.55 37.29 11.22
C ASP A 124 0.45 38.68 10.64
N ILE A 125 -0.73 39.05 10.16
CA ILE A 125 -1.04 40.42 9.72
C ILE A 125 -0.89 41.40 10.89
N VAL A 126 -1.48 41.10 12.05
CA VAL A 126 -1.43 41.98 13.23
C VAL A 126 0.00 42.15 13.76
N LEU A 127 0.80 41.08 13.74
CA LEU A 127 2.18 41.11 14.22
C LEU A 127 3.18 41.62 13.18
N ASN A 128 2.75 41.92 11.95
CA ASN A 128 3.63 42.19 10.81
C ASN A 128 4.73 41.12 10.63
N ALA A 129 4.41 39.85 10.94
CA ALA A 129 5.37 38.76 10.96
C ALA A 129 5.70 38.23 9.54
N GLY A 130 4.92 38.63 8.52
CA GLY A 130 4.99 38.07 7.17
C GLY A 130 4.57 36.59 7.14
N ASN A 131 4.77 35.93 6.01
CA ASN A 131 4.48 34.50 5.90
C ASN A 131 5.55 33.68 6.65
N ARG A 132 5.17 33.07 7.77
CA ARG A 132 6.05 32.23 8.60
C ARG A 132 6.35 30.87 7.98
N PHE A 133 5.52 30.39 7.04
CA PHE A 133 5.65 29.09 6.41
C PHE A 133 6.14 29.25 4.96
N GLN A 134 7.46 29.37 4.79
CA GLN A 134 8.10 29.21 3.48
C GLN A 134 8.70 27.81 3.36
N VAL A 135 7.92 26.87 2.84
CA VAL A 135 8.45 25.56 2.43
C VAL A 135 9.15 25.74 1.09
N LYS A 136 10.48 25.64 1.09
CA LYS A 136 11.25 25.53 -0.15
C LYS A 136 11.23 24.07 -0.59
N LEU A 137 10.53 23.80 -1.67
CA LEU A 137 10.54 22.48 -2.30
C LEU A 137 11.73 22.40 -3.25
N ASP A 138 12.59 21.40 -3.04
CA ASP A 138 13.65 21.05 -3.97
C ASP A 138 13.12 20.05 -5.01
N SER A 139 13.72 20.04 -6.20
CA SER A 139 13.46 19.05 -7.25
C SER A 139 14.54 17.95 -7.29
N GLY A 140 15.51 17.98 -6.38
CA GLY A 140 16.66 17.07 -6.39
C GLY A 140 16.38 15.62 -5.99
N ALA A 141 15.22 15.29 -5.42
CA ALA A 141 14.88 13.91 -5.07
C ALA A 141 14.28 13.16 -6.25
N LEU A 142 14.75 11.93 -6.49
CA LEU A 142 14.25 11.07 -7.55
C LEU A 142 13.04 10.28 -7.05
N ILE A 143 11.94 10.32 -7.81
CA ILE A 143 10.81 9.42 -7.54
C ILE A 143 11.19 8.02 -7.98
N LYS A 144 11.16 7.07 -7.04
CA LYS A 144 11.47 5.68 -7.31
C LYS A 144 10.27 5.01 -8.00
N PRO A 145 10.45 4.41 -9.18
CA PRO A 145 9.35 3.79 -9.90
C PRO A 145 8.83 2.57 -9.14
N MET A 146 7.52 2.31 -9.26
CA MET A 146 6.87 1.19 -8.57
C MET A 146 7.57 -0.15 -8.82
N SER A 147 8.08 -0.38 -10.03
CA SER A 147 8.80 -1.58 -10.42
C SER A 147 10.05 -1.88 -9.60
N GLU A 148 10.67 -0.86 -8.98
CA GLU A 148 11.89 -1.00 -8.19
C GLU A 148 11.61 -1.11 -6.68
N ILE A 149 10.35 -1.01 -6.27
CA ILE A 149 9.97 -1.15 -4.87
C ILE A 149 10.12 -2.61 -4.46
N GLU A 150 10.69 -2.80 -3.27
CA GLU A 150 10.85 -4.11 -2.66
C GLU A 150 9.91 -4.22 -1.46
N THR A 151 8.99 -5.17 -1.51
CA THR A 151 8.05 -5.44 -0.42
C THR A 151 7.63 -6.90 -0.45
N ARG A 152 6.80 -7.32 0.50
CA ARG A 152 6.23 -8.67 0.55
C ARG A 152 4.91 -8.71 -0.21
N TYR A 153 4.51 -9.90 -0.64
CA TYR A 153 3.33 -10.08 -1.48
C TYR A 153 2.46 -11.22 -0.98
N TYR A 154 1.15 -11.00 -1.08
CA TYR A 154 0.10 -11.99 -0.98
C TYR A 154 -0.39 -12.29 -2.41
N LEU A 155 -0.52 -13.57 -2.73
CA LEU A 155 -1.01 -14.04 -4.01
C LEU A 155 -2.07 -15.12 -3.79
N ARG A 156 -3.27 -14.92 -4.37
CA ARG A 156 -4.36 -15.91 -4.37
C ARG A 156 -4.55 -16.44 -5.79
N LEU A 157 -4.38 -17.74 -5.96
CA LEU A 157 -4.50 -18.43 -7.24
C LEU A 157 -5.63 -19.46 -7.18
N SER A 158 -6.47 -19.48 -8.21
CA SER A 158 -7.31 -20.64 -8.51
C SER A 158 -6.51 -21.57 -9.43
N VAL A 159 -6.30 -22.80 -8.99
CA VAL A 159 -5.40 -23.76 -9.66
C VAL A 159 -6.10 -25.11 -9.84
N ALA A 160 -5.60 -25.94 -10.75
CA ALA A 160 -6.12 -27.30 -10.89
C ALA A 160 -5.82 -28.13 -9.62
N ASP A 161 -6.79 -28.93 -9.16
CA ASP A 161 -6.60 -29.81 -8.01
C ASP A 161 -5.96 -31.14 -8.44
N ARG A 162 -4.64 -31.12 -8.62
CA ARG A 162 -3.85 -32.32 -8.95
C ARG A 162 -2.40 -32.21 -8.46
N PRO A 163 -1.72 -33.35 -8.24
CA PRO A 163 -0.32 -33.36 -7.84
C PRO A 163 0.60 -32.59 -8.81
N GLY A 164 1.63 -31.95 -8.26
CA GLY A 164 2.67 -31.24 -9.03
C GLY A 164 2.31 -29.81 -9.46
N VAL A 165 1.11 -29.31 -9.14
CA VAL A 165 0.70 -27.93 -9.44
C VAL A 165 1.52 -26.92 -8.67
N LEU A 166 1.65 -27.08 -7.35
CA LEU A 166 2.49 -26.21 -6.53
C LEU A 166 3.94 -26.21 -7.00
N ALA A 167 4.51 -27.37 -7.38
CA ALA A 167 5.88 -27.45 -7.88
C ALA A 167 6.11 -26.58 -9.13
N ARG A 168 5.11 -26.45 -10.02
CA ARG A 168 5.20 -25.57 -11.19
C ARG A 168 5.14 -24.10 -10.80
N ILE A 169 4.25 -23.75 -9.87
CA ILE A 169 4.08 -22.38 -9.38
C ILE A 169 5.34 -21.92 -8.64
N THR A 170 5.83 -22.73 -7.70
CA THR A 170 7.05 -22.41 -6.94
C THR A 170 8.28 -22.37 -7.82
N LYS A 171 8.33 -23.18 -8.89
CA LYS A 171 9.39 -23.09 -9.90
C LYS A 171 9.40 -21.72 -10.58
N VAL A 172 8.26 -21.23 -11.05
CA VAL A 172 8.19 -19.88 -11.67
C VAL A 172 8.66 -18.81 -10.69
N LEU A 173 8.14 -18.81 -9.45
CA LEU A 173 8.58 -17.86 -8.42
C LEU A 173 10.10 -17.95 -8.17
N GLY A 174 10.65 -19.16 -8.06
CA GLY A 174 12.08 -19.41 -7.87
C GLY A 174 12.95 -18.96 -9.05
N ASP A 175 12.50 -19.18 -10.29
CA ASP A 175 13.19 -18.76 -11.52
C ASP A 175 13.28 -17.22 -11.60
N HIS A 176 12.31 -16.49 -11.02
CA HIS A 176 12.33 -15.04 -10.81
C HIS A 176 12.97 -14.58 -9.47
N ARG A 177 13.62 -15.49 -8.74
CA ARG A 177 14.28 -15.25 -7.44
C ARG A 177 13.35 -14.73 -6.33
N ILE A 178 12.08 -15.12 -6.37
CA ILE A 178 11.09 -14.79 -5.34
C ILE A 178 11.06 -15.92 -4.31
N SER A 179 11.42 -15.60 -3.07
CA SER A 179 11.34 -16.56 -1.96
C SER A 179 9.94 -16.59 -1.34
N ILE A 180 9.50 -17.78 -0.94
CA ILE A 180 8.16 -18.01 -0.40
C ILE A 180 8.25 -18.12 1.12
N ALA A 181 7.46 -17.31 1.81
CA ALA A 181 7.34 -17.34 3.25
C ALA A 181 6.33 -18.40 3.72
N SER A 182 5.19 -18.53 3.02
CA SER A 182 4.21 -19.58 3.30
C SER A 182 3.34 -19.89 2.08
N VAL A 183 2.81 -21.12 2.05
CA VAL A 183 1.82 -21.58 1.09
C VAL A 183 0.71 -22.29 1.84
N ILE A 184 -0.55 -21.96 1.53
CA ILE A 184 -1.72 -22.61 2.11
C ILE A 184 -2.70 -22.95 0.98
N GLN A 185 -3.12 -24.21 0.90
CA GLN A 185 -4.22 -24.64 0.05
C GLN A 185 -5.50 -24.69 0.89
N LYS A 186 -6.50 -23.85 0.57
CA LYS A 186 -7.66 -23.60 1.45
C LYS A 186 -8.91 -24.36 1.02
N GLU A 187 -9.43 -24.03 -0.15
CA GLU A 187 -10.68 -24.58 -0.69
C GLU A 187 -10.35 -25.51 -1.86
N ALA A 188 -10.97 -26.69 -1.91
CA ALA A 188 -10.99 -27.55 -3.09
C ALA A 188 -12.43 -27.69 -3.56
N ASP A 189 -12.70 -27.31 -4.80
CA ASP A 189 -13.96 -27.58 -5.46
C ASP A 189 -13.83 -28.89 -6.25
N SER A 190 -14.30 -29.97 -5.64
CA SER A 190 -14.27 -31.30 -6.24
C SER A 190 -15.09 -31.40 -7.52
N ALA A 191 -16.12 -30.56 -7.70
CA ALA A 191 -16.93 -30.54 -8.91
C ALA A 191 -16.22 -29.81 -10.05
N ALA A 192 -15.53 -28.71 -9.75
CA ALA A 192 -14.72 -27.95 -10.71
C ALA A 192 -13.29 -28.51 -10.92
N GLN A 193 -12.86 -29.47 -10.09
CA GLN A 193 -11.48 -29.97 -10.00
C GLN A 193 -10.46 -28.85 -9.83
N THR A 194 -10.79 -27.86 -9.01
CA THR A 194 -9.93 -26.72 -8.70
C THR A 194 -9.65 -26.64 -7.22
N ALA A 195 -8.52 -26.03 -6.87
CA ALA A 195 -8.17 -25.67 -5.52
C ALA A 195 -7.68 -24.23 -5.46
N GLU A 196 -7.82 -23.60 -4.31
CA GLU A 196 -7.31 -22.25 -4.08
C GLU A 196 -5.99 -22.31 -3.31
N ALA A 197 -4.94 -21.78 -3.94
CA ALA A 197 -3.61 -21.67 -3.36
C ALA A 197 -3.34 -20.21 -2.97
N VAL A 198 -3.02 -20.00 -1.70
CA VAL A 198 -2.62 -18.73 -1.11
C VAL A 198 -1.13 -18.78 -0.83
N ILE A 199 -0.38 -17.81 -1.37
CA ILE A 199 1.08 -17.74 -1.25
C ILE A 199 1.45 -16.38 -0.64
N MET A 200 2.29 -16.42 0.38
CA MET A 200 2.94 -15.23 0.94
C MET A 200 4.42 -15.27 0.59
N THR A 201 4.98 -14.16 0.12
CA THR A 201 6.41 -14.07 -0.22
C THR A 201 7.22 -13.43 0.91
N HIS A 202 8.53 -13.67 0.87
CA HIS A 202 9.51 -12.74 1.45
C HIS A 202 9.61 -11.46 0.60
N PRO A 203 10.35 -10.42 1.04
CA PRO A 203 10.56 -9.23 0.23
C PRO A 203 11.11 -9.59 -1.16
N ALA A 204 10.50 -9.03 -2.20
CA ALA A 204 10.90 -9.19 -3.59
C ALA A 204 10.66 -7.88 -4.34
N GLN A 205 11.36 -7.66 -5.45
CA GLN A 205 11.12 -6.50 -6.30
C GLN A 205 9.81 -6.64 -7.06
N GLU A 206 9.04 -5.55 -7.11
CA GLU A 206 7.76 -5.49 -7.82
C GLU A 206 7.90 -5.95 -9.28
N LYS A 207 8.96 -5.53 -9.97
CA LYS A 207 9.23 -5.96 -11.36
C LYS A 207 9.28 -7.49 -11.49
N ALA A 208 9.99 -8.16 -10.57
CA ALA A 208 10.11 -9.61 -10.60
C ALA A 208 8.76 -10.28 -10.32
N MET A 209 7.97 -9.73 -9.37
CA MET A 209 6.62 -10.22 -9.12
C MET A 209 5.71 -10.07 -10.34
N GLN A 210 5.70 -8.92 -11.00
CA GLN A 210 4.88 -8.71 -12.20
C GLN A 210 5.26 -9.69 -13.31
N GLN A 211 6.56 -9.89 -13.57
CA GLN A 211 7.05 -10.88 -14.53
C GLN A 211 6.64 -12.31 -14.17
N ALA A 212 6.69 -12.66 -12.89
CA ALA A 212 6.23 -13.97 -12.42
C ALA A 212 4.70 -14.12 -12.56
N LEU A 213 3.91 -13.07 -12.29
CA LEU A 213 2.45 -13.10 -12.48
C LEU A 213 2.08 -13.32 -13.95
N ASP A 214 2.77 -12.63 -14.87
CA ASP A 214 2.57 -12.82 -16.31
C ASP A 214 2.86 -14.27 -16.73
N GLU A 215 3.97 -14.85 -16.25
CA GLU A 215 4.31 -16.24 -16.54
C GLU A 215 3.32 -17.24 -15.90
N LEU A 216 2.90 -16.98 -14.66
CA LEU A 216 1.90 -17.80 -13.96
C LEU A 216 0.56 -17.79 -14.69
N ALA A 217 0.14 -16.66 -15.27
CA ALA A 217 -1.09 -16.55 -16.05
C ALA A 217 -1.10 -17.44 -17.30
N HIS A 218 0.07 -17.81 -17.81
CA HIS A 218 0.23 -18.70 -18.96
C HIS A 218 0.37 -20.18 -18.59
N LEU A 219 0.50 -20.52 -17.30
CA LEU A 219 0.55 -21.92 -16.87
C LEU A 219 -0.82 -22.58 -16.98
N ALA A 220 -0.91 -23.68 -17.74
CA ALA A 220 -2.15 -24.47 -17.88
C ALA A 220 -2.74 -25.01 -16.56
N VAL A 221 -1.95 -25.02 -15.48
CA VAL A 221 -2.39 -25.42 -14.14
C VAL A 221 -3.01 -24.27 -13.33
N VAL A 222 -2.77 -23.02 -13.71
CA VAL A 222 -3.39 -21.83 -13.12
C VAL A 222 -4.64 -21.52 -13.93
N LYS A 223 -5.78 -21.46 -13.26
CA LYS A 223 -7.07 -21.12 -13.88
C LYS A 223 -7.33 -19.63 -13.82
N GLU A 224 -6.96 -19.01 -12.71
CA GLU A 224 -7.18 -17.59 -12.47
C GLU A 224 -6.17 -17.09 -11.44
N ILE A 225 -5.63 -15.89 -11.66
CA ILE A 225 -4.96 -15.11 -10.62
C ILE A 225 -6.05 -14.30 -9.93
N GLY A 226 -6.51 -14.82 -8.79
CA GLY A 226 -7.65 -14.25 -8.08
C GLY A 226 -7.36 -12.90 -7.45
N ASN A 227 -6.19 -12.73 -6.82
CA ASN A 227 -5.74 -11.42 -6.34
C ASN A 227 -4.23 -11.38 -6.07
N PHE A 228 -3.65 -10.18 -6.12
CA PHE A 228 -2.26 -9.88 -5.80
C PHE A 228 -2.25 -8.61 -4.96
N VAL A 229 -1.78 -8.70 -3.71
CA VAL A 229 -1.81 -7.58 -2.77
C VAL A 229 -0.46 -7.48 -2.06
N ARG A 230 0.02 -6.25 -1.87
CA ARG A 230 1.28 -5.98 -1.18
C ARG A 230 1.10 -6.12 0.33
N VAL A 231 2.17 -6.46 1.02
CA VAL A 231 2.18 -6.70 2.47
C VAL A 231 3.24 -5.78 3.08
N GLU A 232 2.82 -4.88 3.96
CA GLU A 232 3.73 -3.98 4.69
C GLU A 232 3.80 -4.40 6.16
N ALA A 233 4.95 -4.16 6.79
CA ALA A 233 5.15 -4.36 8.22
C ALA A 233 4.99 -3.03 8.96
#